data_AF-A0A3B5MSR2-F1
#
_entry.id   AF-A0A3B5MSR2-F1
#
_cell.length_a   1.000
_cell.length_b   1.000
_cell.length_c   1.000
_cell.angle_alpha   90.00
_cell.angle_beta   90.00
_cell.angle_gamma   90.00
#
_symmetry.space_group_name_H-M   'P 1'
#
loop_
_entity.id
_entity.type
_entity.pdbx_description
1 polymer ?
#
loop_
_entity_poly.entity_id
_entity_poly.type
_entity_poly.pdbx_seq_one_letter_code
_entity_poly.pdbx_strand_id
1 'polypeptide(L)'
;MMLCFLQVEFLLWREHPSLDRSSAFLSRVYREDIGPCLSFTRSELSQLVQRAVENNSLTIEPVAMSALPLVKASALECGGPKKCALSGLSRVCQHRIKLGDKGSYYYISPSSRARITAVCNFFTYIRYILQGLVRQNAEQIFWEVMRLRREMAVAKLGFYLTDQS
;
A
#
# COMPACT_ATOMS: atom_id res chain seq x y z
N MET A 1 19.53 -26.26 10.88
CA MET A 1 19.05 -25.12 10.08
C MET A 1 18.78 -23.98 11.04
N MET A 2 19.61 -22.93 11.03
CA MET A 2 19.46 -21.80 11.95
C MET A 2 18.22 -20.99 11.53
N LEU A 3 17.16 -21.02 12.34
CA LEU A 3 15.99 -20.17 12.12
C LEU A 3 16.44 -18.71 12.17
N CYS A 4 16.27 -17.98 11.07
CA CYS A 4 16.49 -16.54 11.04
C CYS A 4 15.51 -15.87 12.02
N PHE A 5 15.93 -14.80 12.71
CA PHE A 5 15.11 -14.08 13.68
C PHE A 5 13.69 -13.74 13.16
N LEU A 6 13.59 -13.30 11.89
CA LEU A 6 12.31 -12.97 11.25
C LEU A 6 11.41 -14.20 11.08
N GLN A 7 11.98 -15.39 10.90
CA GLN A 7 11.22 -16.62 10.75
C GLN A 7 10.61 -17.05 12.10
N VAL A 8 11.37 -16.93 13.20
CA VAL A 8 10.83 -17.18 14.55
C VAL A 8 9.70 -16.20 14.88
N GLU A 9 9.92 -14.91 14.64
CA GLU A 9 8.93 -13.86 14.86
C GLU A 9 7.63 -14.12 14.06
N PHE A 10 7.75 -14.53 12.79
CA PHE A 10 6.62 -14.91 11.96
C PHE A 10 5.89 -16.16 12.47
N LEU A 11 6.64 -17.21 12.84
CA LEU A 11 6.03 -18.46 13.32
C LEU A 11 5.21 -18.23 14.59
N LEU A 12 5.72 -17.42 15.54
CA LEU A 12 4.98 -17.02 16.74
C LEU A 12 3.70 -16.23 16.40
N TRP A 13 3.79 -15.26 15.47
CA TRP A 13 2.61 -14.54 14.99
C TRP A 13 1.59 -15.48 14.34
N ARG A 14 2.04 -16.50 13.60
CA ARG A 14 1.17 -17.41 12.86
C ARG A 14 0.36 -18.35 13.76
N GLU A 15 0.80 -18.61 14.99
CA GLU A 15 0.01 -19.37 15.96
C GLU A 15 -1.27 -18.64 16.35
N HIS A 16 -1.20 -17.30 16.45
CA HIS A 16 -2.32 -16.43 16.79
C HIS A 16 -2.33 -15.22 15.85
N PRO A 17 -2.65 -15.41 14.55
CA PRO A 17 -2.49 -14.36 13.56
C PRO A 17 -3.48 -13.24 13.87
N SER A 18 -3.01 -12.00 13.81
CA SER A 18 -3.84 -10.82 14.02
C SER A 18 -3.35 -9.63 13.18
N LEU A 19 -4.21 -8.61 13.04
CA LEU A 19 -3.85 -7.29 12.51
C LEU A 19 -3.40 -6.32 13.62
N ASP A 20 -3.16 -6.82 14.84
CA ASP A 20 -2.72 -5.97 15.94
C ASP A 20 -1.31 -5.44 15.71
N ARG A 21 -1.21 -4.12 15.63
CA ARG A 21 0.06 -3.41 15.45
C ARG A 21 1.01 -3.56 16.65
N SER A 22 0.52 -3.98 17.80
CA SER A 22 1.34 -4.22 18.99
C SER A 22 2.16 -5.52 18.90
N SER A 23 1.76 -6.47 18.04
CA SER A 23 2.51 -7.70 17.82
C SER A 23 3.91 -7.41 17.27
N ALA A 24 4.92 -8.19 17.71
CA ALA A 24 6.32 -7.98 17.30
C ALA A 24 6.48 -7.99 15.78
N PHE A 25 5.86 -8.97 15.11
CA PHE A 25 5.85 -9.10 13.66
C PHE A 25 5.28 -7.86 12.96
N LEU A 26 4.03 -7.45 13.26
CA LEU A 26 3.45 -6.31 12.56
C LEU A 26 4.11 -5.00 12.95
N SER A 27 4.44 -4.78 14.22
CA SER A 27 5.16 -3.58 14.68
C SER A 27 6.44 -3.34 13.86
N ARG A 28 7.19 -4.41 13.59
CA ARG A 28 8.37 -4.37 12.73
C ARG A 28 8.03 -3.99 11.29
N VAL A 29 7.07 -4.69 10.67
CA VAL A 29 6.65 -4.42 9.27
C VAL A 29 6.13 -2.98 9.14
N TYR A 30 5.43 -2.46 10.14
CA TYR A 30 4.96 -1.09 10.18
C TYR A 30 6.11 -0.09 10.20
N ARG A 31 7.08 -0.29 11.10
CA ARG A 31 8.22 0.61 11.26
C ARG A 31 9.13 0.59 10.04
N GLU A 32 9.43 -0.59 9.51
CA GLU A 32 10.44 -0.77 8.48
C GLU A 32 9.87 -0.56 7.07
N ASP A 33 8.61 -0.93 6.82
CA ASP A 33 8.07 -1.05 5.46
C ASP A 33 6.81 -0.21 5.23
N ILE A 34 5.71 -0.43 5.98
CA ILE A 34 4.41 0.22 5.71
C ILE A 34 4.49 1.74 5.95
N GLY A 35 5.01 2.16 7.10
CA GLY A 35 5.14 3.58 7.46
C GLY A 35 5.96 4.35 6.42
N PRO A 36 7.17 3.91 6.08
CA PRO A 36 7.95 4.49 4.98
C PRO A 36 7.24 4.43 3.63
N CYS A 37 6.49 3.37 3.30
CA CYS A 37 5.74 3.29 2.04
C CYS A 37 4.57 4.29 1.96
N LEU A 38 3.92 4.63 3.07
CA LEU A 38 2.75 5.50 3.08
C LEU A 38 3.04 6.92 3.58
N SER A 39 4.30 7.25 3.87
CA SER A 39 4.72 8.62 4.19
C SER A 39 4.86 9.47 2.93
N PHE A 40 3.90 10.35 2.66
CA PHE A 40 3.94 11.30 1.55
C PHE A 40 4.01 12.75 2.06
N THR A 41 4.34 13.67 1.15
CA THR A 41 4.48 15.11 1.44
C THR A 41 3.22 15.70 2.07
N ARG A 42 2.02 15.31 1.60
CA ARG A 42 0.75 15.65 2.26
C ARG A 42 0.49 14.66 3.40
N SER A 43 0.88 15.03 4.62
CA SER A 43 0.78 14.17 5.82
C SER A 43 -0.65 13.78 6.18
N GLU A 44 -1.61 14.69 6.12
CA GLU A 44 -3.02 14.40 6.41
C GLU A 44 -3.60 13.36 5.43
N LEU A 45 -3.37 13.54 4.13
CA LEU A 45 -3.81 12.59 3.12
C LEU A 45 -3.08 11.25 3.25
N SER A 46 -1.81 11.24 3.67
CA SER A 46 -1.05 10.02 3.99
C SER A 46 -1.73 9.20 5.09
N GLN A 47 -2.17 9.86 6.17
CA GLN A 47 -2.90 9.20 7.26
C GLN A 47 -4.25 8.63 6.79
N LEU A 48 -4.97 9.37 5.93
CA LEU A 48 -6.23 8.89 5.36
C LEU A 48 -6.02 7.67 4.47
N VAL A 49 -4.98 7.68 3.62
CA VAL A 49 -4.60 6.53 2.79
C VAL A 49 -4.28 5.33 3.68
N GLN A 50 -3.45 5.49 4.71
CA GLN A 50 -3.11 4.39 5.61
C GLN A 50 -4.36 3.78 6.27
N ARG A 51 -5.25 4.60 6.83
CA ARG A 51 -6.51 4.11 7.42
C ARG A 51 -7.37 3.37 6.39
N ALA A 52 -7.46 3.89 5.17
CA ALA A 52 -8.24 3.24 4.10
C ALA A 52 -7.66 1.89 3.68
N VAL A 53 -6.32 1.77 3.61
CA VAL A 53 -5.65 0.49 3.31
C VAL A 53 -5.90 -0.54 4.42
N GLU A 54 -5.78 -0.13 5.68
CA GLU A 54 -6.00 -1.00 6.85
C GLU A 54 -7.46 -1.45 6.98
N ASN A 55 -8.41 -0.56 6.66
CA ASN A 55 -9.84 -0.85 6.66
C ASN A 55 -10.32 -1.53 5.37
N ASN A 56 -9.43 -1.80 4.42
CA ASN A 56 -9.77 -2.39 3.12
C ASN A 56 -10.83 -1.58 2.33
N SER A 57 -10.77 -0.25 2.42
CA SER A 57 -11.72 0.68 1.81
C SER A 57 -11.08 1.61 0.77
N LEU A 58 -9.83 1.37 0.40
CA LEU A 58 -9.14 2.07 -0.68
C LEU A 58 -9.37 1.37 -2.01
N THR A 59 -9.77 2.11 -3.03
CA THR A 59 -9.79 1.61 -4.42
C THR A 59 -8.83 2.40 -5.30
N ILE A 60 -8.27 1.74 -6.30
CA ILE A 60 -7.39 2.33 -7.32
C ILE A 60 -8.05 2.12 -8.68
N GLU A 61 -8.29 3.20 -9.41
CA GLU A 61 -8.94 3.17 -10.73
C GLU A 61 -8.00 3.77 -11.80
N PRO A 62 -7.93 3.17 -13.00
CA PRO A 62 -7.29 3.82 -14.13
C PRO A 62 -8.12 5.02 -14.61
N VAL A 63 -7.46 6.02 -15.17
CA VAL A 63 -8.10 7.20 -15.75
C VAL A 63 -8.01 7.13 -17.27
N ALA A 64 -9.15 7.09 -17.95
CA ALA A 64 -9.19 7.16 -19.41
C ALA A 64 -8.72 8.53 -19.90
N MET A 65 -7.82 8.56 -20.89
CA MET A 65 -7.24 9.81 -21.41
C MET A 65 -8.26 10.74 -22.11
N SER A 66 -9.45 10.25 -22.44
CA SER A 66 -10.46 10.99 -23.22
C SER A 66 -11.49 11.78 -22.41
N ALA A 67 -11.53 11.60 -21.08
CA ALA A 67 -12.48 12.32 -20.22
C ALA A 67 -11.71 13.26 -19.30
N LEU A 68 -11.38 14.46 -19.79
CA LEU A 68 -11.06 15.60 -18.92
C LEU A 68 -12.39 16.15 -18.40
N PRO A 69 -12.79 15.90 -17.14
CA PRO A 69 -13.95 16.58 -16.60
C PRO A 69 -13.56 18.05 -16.42
N LEU A 70 -14.47 18.98 -16.73
CA LEU A 70 -14.39 20.35 -16.21
C LEU A 70 -14.42 20.26 -14.68
N VAL A 71 -13.27 20.27 -14.02
CA VAL A 71 -13.23 20.16 -12.55
C VAL A 71 -13.45 21.55 -11.95
N LYS A 72 -14.50 21.64 -11.11
CA LYS A 72 -14.82 22.76 -10.22
C LYS A 72 -13.61 23.10 -9.32
N ALA A 73 -13.56 24.34 -8.83
CA ALA A 73 -12.48 24.96 -8.03
C ALA A 73 -11.96 24.18 -6.78
N SER A 74 -12.59 23.08 -6.36
CA SER A 74 -12.08 22.16 -5.31
C SER A 74 -10.88 21.30 -5.77
N ALA A 75 -10.37 21.51 -6.99
CA ALA A 75 -9.38 20.67 -7.67
C ALA A 75 -7.94 20.74 -7.13
N LEU A 76 -7.57 21.75 -6.32
CA LEU A 76 -6.17 21.94 -5.93
C LEU A 76 -5.67 20.88 -4.92
N GLU A 77 -6.56 20.39 -4.06
CA GLU A 77 -6.25 19.38 -3.05
C GLU A 77 -6.32 17.95 -3.61
N CYS A 78 -7.12 17.71 -4.65
CA CYS A 78 -7.31 16.38 -5.25
C CYS A 78 -6.24 15.99 -6.29
N GLY A 79 -5.30 16.91 -6.57
CA GLY A 79 -4.34 16.74 -7.66
C GLY A 79 -5.00 16.81 -9.04
N GLY A 80 -4.30 16.35 -10.06
CA GLY A 80 -4.85 16.26 -11.41
C GLY A 80 -4.02 15.36 -12.32
N PRO A 81 -4.40 15.23 -13.60
CA PRO A 81 -3.71 14.36 -14.56
C PRO A 81 -2.20 14.64 -14.70
N LYS A 82 -1.74 15.84 -14.31
CA LYS A 82 -0.32 16.25 -14.36
C LYS A 82 0.30 16.52 -12.98
N LYS A 83 -0.41 16.29 -11.87
CA LYS A 83 0.08 16.56 -10.51
C LYS A 83 -0.42 15.52 -9.52
N CYS A 84 0.51 14.85 -8.84
CA CYS A 84 0.18 13.86 -7.82
C CYS A 84 -0.39 14.53 -6.56
N ALA A 85 -1.54 14.08 -6.07
CA ALA A 85 -2.18 14.59 -4.87
C ALA A 85 -1.39 14.29 -3.59
N LEU A 86 -0.61 13.19 -3.56
CA LEU A 86 0.11 12.73 -2.38
C LEU A 86 1.48 13.39 -2.24
N SER A 87 2.27 13.40 -3.32
CA SER A 87 3.63 13.96 -3.31
C SER A 87 3.68 15.43 -3.73
N GLY A 88 2.63 15.96 -4.34
CA GLY A 88 2.61 17.31 -4.92
C GLY A 88 3.46 17.48 -6.18
N LEU A 89 4.18 16.44 -6.62
CA LEU A 89 5.08 16.49 -7.77
C LEU A 89 4.30 16.52 -9.09
N SER A 90 4.78 17.34 -10.04
CA SER A 90 4.27 17.40 -11.41
C SER A 90 4.72 16.16 -12.20
N ARG A 91 3.80 15.21 -12.36
CA ARG A 91 3.98 13.95 -13.09
C ARG A 91 2.66 13.53 -13.72
N VAL A 92 2.72 12.81 -14.83
CA VAL A 92 1.52 12.24 -15.45
C VAL A 92 0.93 11.19 -14.51
N CYS A 93 -0.34 11.37 -14.15
CA CYS A 93 -1.09 10.52 -13.24
C CYS A 93 -2.21 9.83 -14.02
N GLN A 94 -1.98 8.57 -14.38
CA GLN A 94 -2.95 7.73 -15.11
C GLN A 94 -3.88 6.95 -14.17
N HIS A 95 -3.72 7.12 -12.86
CA HIS A 95 -4.52 6.44 -11.85
C HIS A 95 -5.03 7.44 -10.82
N ARG A 96 -6.18 7.12 -10.24
CA ARG A 96 -6.79 7.84 -9.13
C ARG A 96 -7.18 6.88 -8.03
N ILE A 97 -7.20 7.37 -6.80
CA ILE A 97 -7.65 6.61 -5.63
C ILE A 97 -8.91 7.21 -5.04
N LYS A 98 -9.75 6.35 -4.47
CA LYS A 98 -10.91 6.72 -3.66
C LYS A 98 -10.71 6.14 -2.25
N LEU A 99 -10.98 6.94 -1.23
CA LEU A 99 -10.79 6.59 0.18
C LEU A 99 -12.15 6.43 0.86
N GLY A 100 -12.64 5.19 0.93
CA GLY A 100 -13.98 4.88 1.40
C GLY A 100 -15.08 5.55 0.56
N ASP A 101 -16.19 5.91 1.19
CA ASP A 101 -17.37 6.43 0.48
C ASP A 101 -17.38 7.95 0.29
N LYS A 102 -16.33 8.66 0.71
CA LYS A 102 -16.30 10.14 0.76
C LYS A 102 -16.31 10.87 -0.61
N GLY A 103 -16.61 10.17 -1.71
CA GLY A 103 -16.88 10.76 -3.04
C GLY A 103 -15.71 11.44 -3.75
N SER A 104 -14.63 11.79 -3.06
CA SER A 104 -13.47 12.48 -3.64
C SER A 104 -12.45 11.51 -4.22
N TYR A 105 -12.01 11.81 -5.43
CA TYR A 105 -10.94 11.10 -6.12
C TYR A 105 -9.63 11.88 -6.04
N TYR A 106 -8.52 11.17 -5.82
CA TYR A 106 -7.19 11.76 -5.74
C TYR A 106 -6.29 11.19 -6.83
N TYR A 107 -5.74 12.03 -7.70
CA TYR A 107 -4.80 11.60 -8.74
C TYR A 107 -3.46 11.22 -8.12
N ILE A 108 -2.89 10.09 -8.53
CA ILE A 108 -1.62 9.60 -7.99
C ILE A 108 -0.61 9.28 -9.08
N SER A 109 0.66 9.57 -8.81
CA SER A 109 1.76 9.22 -9.70
C SER A 109 2.01 7.71 -9.72
N PRO A 110 2.69 7.17 -10.75
CA PRO A 110 3.09 5.77 -10.79
C PRO A 110 3.88 5.32 -9.56
N SER A 111 4.79 6.15 -9.07
CA SER A 111 5.56 5.88 -7.84
C SER A 111 4.66 5.78 -6.61
N SER A 112 3.72 6.72 -6.43
CA SER A 112 2.76 6.66 -5.31
C SER A 112 1.84 5.44 -5.42
N ARG A 113 1.40 5.08 -6.63
CA ARG A 113 0.60 3.87 -6.90
C ARG A 113 1.36 2.62 -6.48
N ALA A 114 2.62 2.49 -6.89
CA ALA A 114 3.43 1.31 -6.57
C ALA A 114 3.59 1.12 -5.06
N ARG A 115 3.88 2.21 -4.32
CA ARG A 115 3.98 2.21 -2.86
C ARG A 115 2.68 1.77 -2.18
N ILE A 116 1.54 2.33 -2.59
CA ILE A 116 0.23 1.97 -2.04
C ILE A 116 -0.11 0.51 -2.36
N THR A 117 0.12 0.09 -3.61
CA THR A 117 -0.19 -1.26 -4.08
C THR A 117 0.61 -2.32 -3.34
N ALA A 118 1.91 -2.10 -3.12
CA ALA A 118 2.75 -3.02 -2.35
C ALA A 118 2.21 -3.24 -0.93
N VAL A 119 1.77 -2.16 -0.27
CA VAL A 119 1.16 -2.24 1.07
C VAL A 119 -0.20 -2.93 1.02
N CYS A 120 -1.05 -2.62 0.04
CA CYS A 120 -2.34 -3.31 -0.16
C CYS A 120 -2.16 -4.82 -0.39
N ASN A 121 -1.17 -5.23 -1.19
CA ASN A 121 -0.86 -6.64 -1.45
C ASN A 121 -0.46 -7.35 -0.15
N PHE A 122 0.40 -6.71 0.66
CA PHE A 122 0.76 -7.23 1.99
C PHE A 122 -0.47 -7.45 2.86
N PHE A 123 -1.30 -6.42 3.06
CA PHE A 123 -2.49 -6.56 3.90
C PHE A 123 -3.50 -7.58 3.35
N THR A 124 -3.65 -7.66 2.03
CA THR A 124 -4.53 -8.65 1.39
C THR A 124 -4.07 -10.06 1.74
N TYR A 125 -2.77 -10.34 1.60
CA TYR A 125 -2.23 -11.64 1.93
C TYR A 125 -2.34 -11.96 3.42
N ILE A 126 -2.05 -11.00 4.31
CA ILE A 126 -2.24 -11.18 5.76
C ILE A 126 -3.72 -11.48 6.09
N ARG A 127 -4.67 -10.80 5.47
CA ARG A 127 -6.12 -11.10 5.63
C ARG A 127 -6.48 -12.50 5.14
N TYR A 128 -5.89 -12.96 4.04
CA TYR A 128 -6.10 -14.33 3.58
C TYR A 128 -5.57 -15.38 4.57
N ILE A 129 -4.43 -15.12 5.22
CA ILE A 129 -3.92 -15.98 6.30
C ILE A 129 -4.93 -16.00 7.47
N LEU A 130 -5.37 -14.82 7.92
CA LEU A 130 -6.32 -14.66 9.03
C LEU A 130 -7.65 -15.37 8.79
N GLN A 131 -8.12 -15.36 7.54
CA GLN A 131 -9.38 -15.99 7.13
C GLN A 131 -9.23 -17.50 6.86
N GLY A 132 -8.04 -18.07 6.98
CA GLY A 132 -7.78 -19.48 6.69
C GLY A 132 -7.85 -19.83 5.20
N LEU A 133 -7.72 -18.84 4.30
CA LEU A 133 -7.77 -19.03 2.85
C LEU A 133 -6.44 -19.57 2.28
N VAL A 134 -5.34 -19.44 3.02
CA VAL A 134 -4.01 -19.90 2.61
C VAL A 134 -3.76 -21.32 3.13
N ARG A 135 -3.68 -22.30 2.23
CA ARG A 135 -3.49 -23.73 2.56
C ARG A 135 -2.04 -24.23 2.48
N GLN A 136 -1.10 -23.33 2.21
CA GLN A 136 0.32 -23.63 2.05
C GLN A 136 1.01 -23.94 3.39
N ASN A 137 2.20 -24.55 3.34
CA ASN A 137 2.97 -24.82 4.56
C ASN A 137 3.60 -23.54 5.15
N ALA A 138 4.13 -23.60 6.37
CA ALA A 138 4.66 -22.44 7.08
C ALA A 138 5.78 -21.73 6.34
N GLU A 139 6.66 -22.50 5.71
CA GLU A 139 7.80 -21.99 4.98
C GLU A 139 7.37 -21.23 3.72
N GLN A 140 6.42 -21.76 2.96
CA GLN A 140 5.87 -21.10 1.78
C GLN A 140 5.18 -19.78 2.13
N ILE A 141 4.38 -19.77 3.20
CA ILE A 141 3.71 -18.54 3.67
C ILE A 141 4.76 -17.51 4.11
N PHE A 142 5.79 -17.94 4.84
CA PHE A 142 6.88 -17.07 5.26
C PHE A 142 7.60 -16.44 4.05
N TRP A 143 7.95 -17.23 3.04
CA TRP A 143 8.61 -16.72 1.84
C TRP A 143 7.75 -15.73 1.07
N GLU A 144 6.44 -15.97 1.00
CA GLU A 144 5.50 -15.03 0.38
C GLU A 144 5.39 -13.72 1.17
N VAL A 145 5.35 -13.78 2.50
CA VAL A 145 5.45 -12.60 3.36
C VAL A 145 6.77 -11.85 3.11
N MET A 146 7.91 -12.54 3.04
CA MET A 146 9.20 -11.90 2.75
C MET A 146 9.26 -11.29 1.36
N ARG A 147 8.63 -11.93 0.37
CA ARG A 147 8.48 -11.40 -1.00
C ARG A 147 7.71 -10.08 -0.99
N LEU A 148 6.56 -10.03 -0.29
CA LEU A 148 5.74 -8.82 -0.14
C LEU A 148 6.45 -7.71 0.63
N ARG A 149 7.19 -8.05 1.69
CA ARG A 149 8.04 -7.07 2.41
C ARG A 149 9.13 -6.51 1.50
N ARG A 150 9.76 -7.35 0.66
CA ARG A 150 10.73 -6.89 -0.33
C ARG A 150 10.11 -5.91 -1.33
N GLU A 151 8.89 -6.16 -1.82
CA GLU A 151 8.20 -5.22 -2.71
C GLU A 151 8.01 -3.84 -2.06
N MET A 152 7.56 -3.81 -0.80
CA MET A 152 7.47 -2.56 -0.03
C MET A 152 8.84 -1.91 0.17
N ALA A 153 9.88 -2.70 0.48
CA ALA A 153 11.22 -2.21 0.72
C ALA A 153 11.87 -1.57 -0.52
N VAL A 154 11.54 -2.07 -1.71
CA VAL A 154 11.99 -1.51 -2.99
C VAL A 154 11.15 -0.26 -3.33
N ALA A 155 9.83 -0.32 -3.15
CA ALA A 155 8.92 0.79 -3.44
C ALA A 155 9.17 2.03 -2.57
N LYS A 156 9.48 1.87 -1.26
CA LYS A 156 9.78 2.99 -0.36
C LYS A 156 11.02 3.78 -0.79
N LEU A 157 11.95 3.14 -1.49
CA LEU A 157 13.17 3.77 -2.04
C LEU A 157 12.93 4.42 -3.40
N GLY A 158 11.71 4.33 -3.96
CA GLY A 158 11.34 4.93 -5.23
C GLY A 158 11.56 4.04 -6.44
N PHE A 159 11.92 2.77 -6.26
CA PHE A 159 12.02 1.79 -7.33
C PHE A 159 10.66 1.13 -7.57
N TYR A 160 10.16 1.19 -8.80
CA TYR A 160 8.89 0.58 -9.18
C TYR A 160 8.92 0.20 -10.66
N LEU A 161 8.16 -0.84 -11.00
CA LEU A 161 7.93 -1.20 -12.39
C LEU A 161 6.94 -0.20 -12.98
N THR A 162 7.30 0.37 -14.12
CA THR A 162 6.36 1.03 -15.01
C THR A 162 5.78 -0.03 -15.94
N ASP A 163 4.49 0.07 -16.30
CA ASP A 163 3.83 -0.80 -17.28
C ASP A 163 4.42 -0.69 -18.73
N GLN A 164 5.68 -0.23 -18.87
CA GLN A 164 6.45 -0.03 -20.10
C GLN A 164 7.80 -0.78 -20.12
N SER A 165 8.06 -1.69 -19.17
CA SER A 165 9.27 -2.54 -19.15
C SER A 165 8.93 -4.01 -19.30
#